data_AF-A0AAW5IN45-F1
#
_entry.id   AF-A0AAW5IN45-F1
#
_cell.length_a   1.000
_cell.length_b   1.000
_cell.length_c   1.000
_cell.angle_alpha   90.00
_cell.angle_beta   90.00
_cell.angle_gamma   90.00
#
_symmetry.space_group_name_H-M   'P 1'
#
loop_
_entity.id
_entity.type
_entity.pdbx_description
1 polymer ?
#
loop_
_entity_poly.entity_id
_entity_poly.type
_entity_poly.pdbx_seq_one_letter_code
_entity_poly.pdbx_strand_id
1 'polypeptide(L)'
;MKKLLLFLMLFVPLLVSAQDKQYYIYNIVTFEGNFKKEGLKVSIDNGKTVEKLKDKEGNRIKFNTPASALMYFISKGWELYVNGSTSEGSSISIDGTGSGGTSTTSYWILRKSCSKEEFDNAVKECFK
;
A
#
# COMPACT_ATOMS: atom_id res chain seq x y z
N MET A 1 49.34 1.77 14.60
CA MET A 1 48.19 2.40 15.30
C MET A 1 47.55 3.56 14.53
N LYS A 2 48.31 4.57 14.05
CA LYS A 2 47.75 5.70 13.27
C LYS A 2 46.92 5.31 12.02
N LYS A 3 47.37 4.29 11.26
CA LYS A 3 46.66 3.80 10.06
C LYS A 3 45.33 3.09 10.37
N LEU A 4 45.23 2.43 11.53
CA LEU A 4 44.01 1.77 11.99
C LEU A 4 42.97 2.79 12.47
N LEU A 5 43.44 3.86 13.13
CA LEU A 5 42.58 4.98 13.53
C LEU A 5 41.99 5.73 12.33
N LEU A 6 42.81 5.93 11.27
CA LEU A 6 42.37 6.59 10.04
C LEU A 6 41.32 5.76 9.29
N PHE A 7 41.48 4.43 9.28
CA PHE A 7 40.52 3.51 8.70
C PHE A 7 39.19 3.56 9.47
N LEU A 8 39.22 3.62 10.80
CA LEU A 8 38.01 3.74 11.63
C LEU A 8 37.24 5.05 11.37
N MET A 9 37.95 6.19 11.20
CA MET A 9 37.32 7.49 10.91
C MET A 9 36.58 7.53 9.57
N LEU A 10 37.01 6.76 8.57
CA LEU A 10 36.35 6.68 7.27
C LEU A 10 34.97 5.98 7.32
N PHE A 11 34.71 5.15 8.34
CA PHE A 11 33.44 4.44 8.51
C PHE A 11 32.45 5.13 9.46
N VAL A 12 32.87 6.14 10.23
CA VAL A 12 31.97 6.90 11.14
C VAL A 12 30.78 7.55 10.40
N PRO A 13 30.93 8.12 9.18
CA PRO A 13 29.79 8.70 8.47
C PRO A 13 28.74 7.67 8.06
N LEU A 14 29.14 6.42 7.82
CA LEU A 14 28.22 5.32 7.43
C LEU A 14 27.37 4.82 8.61
N LEU A 15 27.86 5.00 9.84
CA LEU A 15 27.13 4.62 11.06
C LEU A 15 26.09 5.69 11.45
N VAL A 16 26.34 6.97 11.14
CA VAL A 16 25.41 8.07 11.44
C VAL A 16 24.16 7.99 10.55
N SER A 17 24.29 7.58 9.28
CA SER A 17 23.15 7.38 8.37
C SER A 17 22.22 6.22 8.75
N ALA A 18 22.62 5.36 9.70
CA ALA A 18 21.80 4.23 10.16
C ALA A 18 20.86 4.59 11.33
N GLN A 19 20.93 5.81 11.89
CA GLN A 19 20.17 6.22 13.07
C GLN A 19 19.00 7.16 12.80
N ASP A 20 18.76 7.57 11.55
CA ASP A 20 17.60 8.39 11.22
C ASP A 20 16.31 7.58 11.31
N LYS A 21 15.29 8.15 11.98
CA LYS A 21 13.94 7.59 11.96
C LYS A 21 13.46 7.54 10.52
N GLN A 22 13.22 6.34 10.01
CA GLN A 22 12.70 6.15 8.66
C GLN A 22 11.20 6.46 8.64
N TYR A 23 10.81 7.45 7.84
CA TYR A 23 9.41 7.82 7.61
C TYR A 23 8.88 7.16 6.34
N TYR A 24 7.58 6.89 6.32
CA TYR A 24 6.90 6.28 5.19
C TYR A 24 5.54 6.93 4.97
N ILE A 25 5.20 7.15 3.70
CA ILE A 25 3.81 7.36 3.26
C ILE A 25 3.18 6.01 2.93
N TYR A 26 1.86 5.91 3.08
CA TYR A 26 1.11 4.66 2.95
C TYR A 26 -0.01 4.79 1.94
N ASN A 27 -0.21 3.72 1.17
CA ASN A 27 -1.37 3.54 0.30
C ASN A 27 -2.07 2.23 0.66
N ILE A 28 -3.39 2.26 0.88
CA ILE A 28 -4.21 1.06 0.98
C ILE A 28 -4.80 0.77 -0.39
N VAL A 29 -4.46 -0.38 -0.96
CA VAL A 29 -4.89 -0.84 -2.28
C VAL A 29 -5.97 -1.90 -2.11
N THR A 30 -7.16 -1.64 -2.64
CA THR A 30 -8.27 -2.61 -2.68
C THR A 30 -8.49 -3.14 -4.08
N PHE A 31 -9.04 -4.36 -4.18
CA PHE A 31 -9.18 -5.09 -5.43
C PHE A 31 -10.64 -5.16 -5.88
N GLU A 32 -10.85 -5.00 -7.18
CA GLU A 32 -12.14 -5.15 -7.84
C GLU A 32 -12.02 -6.13 -9.02
N GLY A 33 -12.92 -7.10 -9.08
CA GLY A 33 -13.02 -8.06 -10.18
C GLY A 33 -12.44 -9.45 -9.88
N ASN A 34 -12.71 -10.39 -10.78
CA ASN A 34 -12.23 -11.76 -10.74
C ASN A 34 -11.06 -11.95 -11.70
N PHE A 35 -9.85 -12.02 -11.14
CA PHE A 35 -8.63 -12.13 -11.93
C PHE A 35 -8.56 -13.39 -12.81
N LYS A 36 -9.30 -14.45 -12.48
CA LYS A 36 -9.34 -15.69 -13.30
C LYS A 36 -10.20 -15.57 -14.55
N LYS A 37 -11.07 -14.56 -14.62
CA LYS A 37 -12.05 -14.37 -15.70
C LYS A 37 -11.77 -13.09 -16.46
N GLU A 38 -11.86 -11.96 -15.76
CA GLU A 38 -11.76 -10.64 -16.36
C GLU A 38 -10.60 -9.81 -15.81
N GLY A 39 -9.57 -10.40 -15.19
CA GLY A 39 -8.52 -9.60 -14.56
C GLY A 39 -9.03 -8.83 -13.34
N LEU A 40 -8.24 -7.86 -12.87
CA LEU A 40 -8.58 -7.05 -11.71
C LEU A 40 -8.21 -5.59 -11.92
N LYS A 41 -8.98 -4.72 -11.28
CA LYS A 41 -8.70 -3.29 -11.17
C LYS A 41 -8.47 -2.97 -9.70
N VAL A 42 -7.81 -1.85 -9.43
CA VAL A 42 -7.54 -1.43 -8.06
C VAL A 42 -8.03 -0.03 -7.79
N SER A 43 -8.34 0.22 -6.52
CA SER A 43 -8.55 1.54 -5.96
C SER A 43 -7.50 1.78 -4.87
N ILE A 44 -7.05 3.02 -4.75
CA ILE A 44 -5.95 3.45 -3.90
C ILE A 44 -6.49 4.49 -2.92
N ASP A 45 -6.43 4.16 -1.64
CA ASP A 45 -6.58 5.10 -0.54
C ASP A 45 -5.19 5.62 -0.15
N ASN A 46 -4.97 6.93 -0.27
CA ASN A 46 -3.70 7.59 0.06
C ASN A 46 -3.76 8.36 1.39
N GLY A 47 -4.79 8.14 2.21
CA GLY A 47 -5.04 8.85 3.46
C GLY A 47 -5.75 10.19 3.30
N LYS A 48 -5.88 10.71 2.07
CA LYS A 48 -6.64 11.94 1.73
C LYS A 48 -7.91 11.62 0.94
N THR A 49 -7.77 10.77 -0.08
CA THR A 49 -8.82 10.35 -1.00
C THR A 49 -8.71 8.87 -1.33
N VAL A 50 -9.84 8.28 -1.73
CA VAL A 50 -9.88 6.94 -2.33
C VAL A 50 -10.16 7.08 -3.81
N GLU A 51 -9.20 6.68 -4.65
CA GLU A 51 -9.25 6.90 -6.09
C GLU A 51 -9.04 5.62 -6.89
N LYS A 52 -9.73 5.52 -8.02
CA LYS A 52 -9.55 4.41 -8.96
C LYS A 52 -8.21 4.60 -9.69
N LEU A 53 -7.35 3.59 -9.68
CA LEU A 53 -6.09 3.67 -10.43
C LEU A 53 -6.37 3.76 -11.93
N LYS A 54 -5.79 4.79 -12.56
CA LYS A 54 -5.96 5.11 -13.98
C LYS A 54 -4.61 5.28 -14.67
N ASP A 55 -4.60 5.06 -15.98
CA ASP A 55 -3.48 5.40 -16.86
C ASP A 55 -3.43 6.92 -17.14
N LYS A 56 -2.48 7.35 -17.98
CA LYS A 56 -2.27 8.78 -18.28
C LYS A 56 -3.44 9.37 -19.06
N GLU A 57 -4.17 8.53 -19.77
CA GLU A 57 -5.34 8.84 -20.58
C GLU A 57 -6.62 8.86 -19.73
N GLY A 58 -6.54 8.51 -18.45
CA GLY A 58 -7.65 8.52 -17.50
C GLY A 58 -8.50 7.23 -17.50
N ASN A 59 -8.11 6.20 -18.24
CA ASN A 59 -8.77 4.90 -18.26
C ASN A 59 -8.34 4.05 -17.07
N ARG A 60 -9.22 3.20 -16.56
CA ARG A 60 -8.85 2.29 -15.45
C ARG A 60 -7.84 1.26 -15.90
N ILE A 61 -6.72 1.18 -15.18
CA ILE A 61 -5.73 0.12 -15.40
C ILE A 61 -6.35 -1.22 -14.99
N LYS A 62 -6.16 -2.21 -15.87
CA LYS A 62 -6.63 -3.58 -15.71
C LYS A 62 -5.42 -4.50 -15.65
N PHE A 63 -5.23 -5.17 -14.53
CA PHE A 63 -4.16 -6.13 -14.31
C PHE A 63 -4.67 -7.55 -14.57
N ASN A 64 -3.78 -8.41 -15.07
CA ASN A 64 -4.12 -9.80 -15.34
C ASN A 64 -4.21 -10.63 -14.05
N THR A 65 -3.31 -10.37 -13.11
CA THR A 65 -3.19 -11.09 -11.84
C THR A 65 -2.80 -10.16 -10.69
N PRO A 66 -3.05 -10.52 -9.42
CA PRO A 66 -2.59 -9.71 -8.30
C PRO A 66 -1.08 -9.48 -8.37
N ALA A 67 -0.30 -10.52 -8.71
CA ALA A 67 1.14 -10.39 -8.89
C ALA A 67 1.54 -9.30 -9.89
N SER A 68 0.82 -9.15 -11.02
CA SER A 68 1.09 -8.06 -11.98
C SER A 68 0.78 -6.67 -11.42
N ALA A 69 -0.24 -6.54 -10.56
CA ALA A 69 -0.49 -5.29 -9.83
C ALA A 69 0.63 -5.00 -8.82
N LEU A 70 1.09 -6.01 -8.07
CA LEU A 70 2.17 -5.84 -7.11
C LEU A 70 3.48 -5.39 -7.79
N MET A 71 3.86 -6.05 -8.89
CA MET A 71 5.02 -5.67 -9.69
C MET A 71 4.90 -4.23 -10.21
N TYR A 72 3.71 -3.81 -10.63
CA TYR A 72 3.47 -2.42 -11.02
C TYR A 72 3.76 -1.45 -9.87
N PHE A 73 3.24 -1.69 -8.67
CA PHE A 73 3.50 -0.82 -7.52
C PHE A 73 4.98 -0.82 -7.10
N ILE A 74 5.64 -1.98 -7.11
CA ILE A 74 7.08 -2.09 -6.84
C ILE A 74 7.88 -1.26 -7.86
N SER A 75 7.51 -1.31 -9.15
CA SER A 75 8.15 -0.48 -10.19
C SER A 75 8.02 1.04 -9.95
N LYS A 76 7.06 1.46 -9.12
CA LYS A 76 6.83 2.86 -8.72
C LYS A 76 7.50 3.22 -7.38
N GLY A 77 8.27 2.30 -6.82
CA GLY A 77 8.99 2.48 -5.56
C GLY A 77 8.15 2.21 -4.31
N TRP A 78 7.04 1.47 -4.45
CA TRP A 78 6.26 1.01 -3.29
C TRP A 78 6.73 -0.37 -2.84
N GLU A 79 6.62 -0.62 -1.54
CA GLU A 79 6.87 -1.91 -0.92
C GLU A 79 5.56 -2.43 -0.33
N LEU A 80 5.32 -3.74 -0.45
CA LEU A 80 4.24 -4.38 0.30
C LEU A 80 4.62 -4.44 1.78
N TYR A 81 3.88 -3.71 2.61
CA TYR A 81 4.09 -3.71 4.05
C TYR A 81 3.27 -4.81 4.72
N VAL A 82 1.97 -4.84 4.45
CA VAL A 82 1.01 -5.79 5.03
C VAL A 82 -0.08 -6.08 4.00
N ASN A 83 -0.67 -7.27 4.06
CA ASN A 83 -1.92 -7.59 3.35
C ASN A 83 -2.97 -8.10 4.34
N GLY A 84 -4.23 -7.90 4.01
CA GLY A 84 -5.34 -8.35 4.83
C GLY A 84 -6.64 -8.45 4.04
N SER A 85 -7.71 -8.78 4.74
CA SER A 85 -9.05 -8.79 4.19
C SER A 85 -10.07 -8.43 5.27
N THR A 86 -11.09 -7.68 4.88
CA THR A 86 -12.26 -7.41 5.72
C THR A 86 -13.43 -8.19 5.15
N SER A 87 -14.12 -8.96 6.00
CA SER A 87 -15.30 -9.72 5.60
C SER A 87 -16.52 -9.19 6.33
N GLU A 88 -17.60 -8.97 5.58
CA GLU A 88 -18.89 -8.56 6.11
C GLU A 88 -19.93 -9.63 5.76
N GLY A 89 -20.74 -10.01 6.73
CA GLY A 89 -21.83 -10.95 6.56
C GLY A 89 -23.16 -10.27 6.83
N SER A 90 -24.18 -10.59 6.05
CA SER A 90 -25.56 -10.25 6.35
C SER A 90 -26.42 -11.51 6.26
N SER A 91 -27.43 -11.57 7.12
CA SER A 91 -28.40 -12.66 7.14
C SER A 91 -29.79 -12.07 7.36
N ILE A 92 -30.76 -12.54 6.60
CA ILE A 92 -32.16 -12.19 6.75
C ILE A 92 -32.99 -13.47 6.88
N SER A 93 -33.88 -13.50 7.86
CA SER A 93 -34.81 -14.61 8.09
C SER A 93 -36.24 -14.10 7.98
N ILE A 94 -37.03 -14.71 7.09
CA ILE A 94 -38.47 -14.46 6.97
C ILE A 94 -39.17 -15.83 7.03
N ASP A 95 -40.12 -15.96 7.96
CA ASP A 95 -41.01 -17.13 8.14
C ASP A 95 -40.31 -18.49 8.12
N GLY A 96 -39.16 -18.61 8.79
CA GLY A 96 -38.40 -19.86 8.91
C GLY A 96 -37.46 -20.18 7.75
N THR A 97 -37.48 -19.40 6.67
CA THR A 97 -36.48 -19.44 5.58
C THR A 97 -35.45 -18.32 5.74
N GLY A 98 -34.17 -18.69 5.76
CA GLY A 98 -33.04 -17.76 5.88
C GLY A 98 -32.27 -17.61 4.58
N SER A 99 -31.89 -16.39 4.23
CA SER A 99 -30.91 -16.08 3.18
C SER A 99 -29.75 -15.31 3.78
N GLY A 100 -28.53 -15.66 3.40
CA GLY A 100 -27.31 -15.02 3.89
C GLY A 100 -26.33 -14.74 2.76
N GLY A 101 -25.59 -13.65 2.91
CA GLY A 101 -24.51 -13.26 2.02
C GLY A 101 -23.26 -12.93 2.81
N THR A 102 -22.09 -13.18 2.21
CA THR A 102 -20.82 -12.72 2.75
C THR A 102 -20.06 -12.01 1.63
N SER A 103 -19.60 -10.79 1.90
CA SER A 103 -18.66 -10.05 1.07
C SER A 103 -17.29 -10.10 1.73
N THR A 104 -16.22 -10.14 0.93
CA THR A 104 -14.85 -10.05 1.44
C THR A 104 -14.05 -9.14 0.54
N THR A 105 -13.48 -8.10 1.13
CA THR A 105 -12.62 -7.14 0.46
C THR A 105 -11.19 -7.41 0.90
N SER A 106 -10.35 -7.90 -0.02
CA SER A 106 -8.92 -8.00 0.20
C SER A 106 -8.23 -6.64 -0.02
N TYR A 107 -7.18 -6.35 0.75
CA TYR A 107 -6.41 -5.13 0.61
C TYR A 107 -4.92 -5.36 0.87
N TRP A 108 -4.10 -4.48 0.28
CA TRP A 108 -2.69 -4.34 0.58
C TRP A 108 -2.41 -2.98 1.18
N ILE A 109 -1.58 -2.94 2.21
CA ILE A 109 -0.95 -1.72 2.70
C ILE A 109 0.42 -1.67 2.05
N LEU A 110 0.60 -0.69 1.18
CA LEU A 110 1.87 -0.38 0.54
C LEU A 110 2.51 0.80 1.24
N ARG A 111 3.83 0.81 1.33
CA ARG A 111 4.60 1.92 1.90
C ARG A 111 5.71 2.38 0.97
N LYS A 112 6.08 3.64 1.06
CA LYS A 112 7.22 4.21 0.35
C LYS A 112 7.98 5.15 1.27
N SER A 113 9.30 4.98 1.35
CA SER A 113 10.15 5.83 2.19
C SER A 113 10.04 7.29 1.76
N CYS A 114 9.94 8.20 2.73
CA CYS A 114 9.80 9.63 2.48
C CYS A 114 10.64 10.46 3.47
N SER A 115 10.74 11.76 3.21
CA SER A 115 11.29 12.70 4.18
C SER A 115 10.30 12.94 5.33
N LYS A 116 10.81 13.41 6.48
CA LYS A 116 9.94 13.83 7.59
C LYS A 116 8.96 14.93 7.17
N GLU A 117 9.39 15.87 6.34
CA GLU A 117 8.53 16.96 5.84
C GLU A 117 7.37 16.43 4.99
N GLU A 118 7.64 15.50 4.08
CA GLU A 118 6.61 14.85 3.26
C GLU A 118 5.61 14.09 4.14
N PHE A 119 6.11 13.34 5.14
CA PHE A 119 5.25 12.65 6.10
C PHE A 119 4.36 13.62 6.89
N ASP A 120 4.93 14.66 7.47
CA ASP A 120 4.19 15.63 8.26
C ASP A 120 3.13 16.36 7.42
N ASN A 121 3.42 16.63 6.14
CA ASN A 121 2.45 17.22 5.21
C ASN A 121 1.33 16.24 4.86
N ALA A 122 1.64 14.97 4.61
CA ALA A 122 0.62 13.94 4.37
C ALA A 122 -0.32 13.79 5.58
N VAL A 123 0.22 13.78 6.81
CA VAL A 123 -0.59 13.68 8.04
C VAL A 123 -1.57 14.85 8.18
N LYS A 124 -1.17 16.08 7.80
CA LYS A 124 -2.09 17.23 7.84
C LYS A 124 -3.28 17.07 6.89
N GLU A 125 -3.10 16.37 5.78
CA GLU A 125 -4.17 16.13 4.80
C GLU A 125 -5.11 14.98 5.20
N CYS A 126 -4.78 14.19 6.23
CA CYS A 126 -5.59 13.04 6.66
C CYS A 126 -6.85 13.42 7.44
N PHE A 127 -6.96 14.65 7.93
CA PHE A 127 -8.08 15.10 8.76
C PHE A 127 -8.78 16.29 8.10
N LYS A 128 -10.10 16.39 8.29
CA LYS A 128 -10.92 17.54 7.87
C LYS A 128 -11.31 18.39 9.07
#